data_AF-A0A328ED10-F1
#
_entry.id   AF-A0A328ED10-F1
#
_cell.length_a   1.000
_cell.length_b   1.000
_cell.length_c   1.000
_cell.angle_alpha   90.00
_cell.angle_beta   90.00
_cell.angle_gamma   90.00
#
_symmetry.space_group_name_H-M   'P 1'
#
loop_
_entity.id
_entity.type
_entity.pdbx_description
1 polymer ?
#
loop_
_entity_poly.entity_id
_entity_poly.type
_entity_poly.pdbx_seq_one_letter_code
_entity_poly.pdbx_strand_id
1 'polypeptide(L)'
;MIEEFAAFLAEYNVVGMAIGLLIAVKVGDFVKTIVEDLVTPLFFAPLFKKLKIDKLEDLSRHGVLYGKALARLIDFLITAFLVFLVIKYFGVVKK
;
A
#
# COMPACT_ATOMS: atom_id res chain seq x y z
N MET A 1 13.01 -16.42 35.25
CA MET A 1 12.35 -16.55 33.94
C MET A 1 11.56 -15.31 33.52
N ILE A 2 10.44 -14.93 34.15
CA ILE A 2 9.69 -13.72 33.75
C ILE A 2 10.51 -12.44 33.99
N GLU A 3 11.20 -12.34 35.12
CA GLU A 3 12.08 -11.20 35.42
C GLU A 3 13.30 -11.14 34.49
N GLU A 4 13.95 -12.29 34.22
CA GLU A 4 15.06 -12.39 33.26
C GLU A 4 14.63 -12.02 31.84
N PHE A 5 13.41 -12.40 31.45
CA PHE A 5 12.84 -12.03 30.16
C PHE A 5 12.51 -10.54 30.09
N ALA A 6 11.93 -9.96 31.14
CA ALA A 6 11.68 -8.52 31.21
C ALA A 6 12.99 -7.72 31.17
N ALA A 7 14.02 -8.17 31.88
CA ALA A 7 15.36 -7.58 31.85
C ALA A 7 16.00 -7.68 30.45
N PHE A 8 15.86 -8.82 29.77
CA PHE A 8 16.29 -9.00 28.38
C PHE A 8 15.60 -8.01 27.43
N LEU A 9 14.28 -7.87 27.51
CA LEU A 9 13.54 -6.93 26.64
C LEU A 9 13.95 -5.46 26.88
N ALA A 10 14.30 -5.13 28.13
CA ALA A 10 14.80 -3.81 28.51
C ALA A 10 16.23 -3.57 27.99
N GLU A 11 17.14 -4.52 28.18
CA GLU A 11 18.55 -4.45 27.74
C GLU A 11 18.66 -4.18 26.23
N TYR A 12 17.82 -4.85 25.44
CA TYR A 12 17.85 -4.74 23.98
C TYR A 12 16.88 -3.68 23.42
N ASN A 13 16.25 -2.85 24.27
CA ASN A 13 15.29 -1.82 23.85
C ASN A 13 14.16 -2.33 22.93
N VAL A 14 13.78 -3.61 23.07
CA VAL A 14 12.84 -4.31 22.17
C VAL A 14 11.44 -3.70 22.24
N VAL A 15 11.06 -3.24 23.43
CA VAL A 15 9.75 -2.63 23.68
C VAL A 15 9.57 -1.36 22.83
N GLY A 16 10.59 -0.50 22.76
CA GLY A 16 10.54 0.72 21.94
C GLY A 16 10.46 0.42 20.45
N MET A 17 11.23 -0.57 19.99
CA MET A 17 11.18 -1.02 18.58
C MET A 17 9.81 -1.61 18.22
N ALA A 18 9.24 -2.43 19.09
CA ALA A 18 7.92 -3.04 18.88
C ALA A 18 6.81 -1.97 18.77
N ILE A 19 6.84 -0.96 19.64
CA ILE A 19 5.88 0.16 19.59
C ILE A 19 6.05 0.96 18.29
N GLY A 20 7.29 1.30 17.92
CA GLY A 20 7.58 2.02 16.68
C GLY A 20 7.09 1.29 15.43
N LEU A 21 7.33 -0.03 15.36
CA LEU A 21 6.85 -0.86 14.26
C LEU A 21 5.32 -0.94 14.23
N LEU A 22 4.67 -1.10 15.38
CA LEU A 22 3.21 -1.17 15.47
C LEU A 22 2.56 0.11 14.95
N ILE A 23 3.09 1.28 15.33
CA ILE A 23 2.61 2.58 14.85
C ILE A 23 2.84 2.70 13.35
N ALA A 24 4.02 2.34 12.84
CA ALA A 24 4.34 2.39 11.43
C ALA A 24 3.36 1.54 10.58
N VAL A 25 3.03 0.34 11.04
CA VAL A 25 2.04 -0.54 10.39
C VAL A 25 0.67 0.13 10.36
N LYS A 26 0.19 0.63 11.50
CA LYS A 26 -1.14 1.26 11.59
C LYS A 26 -1.27 2.53 10.75
N VAL A 27 -0.23 3.34 10.70
CA VAL A 27 -0.19 4.53 9.82
C VAL A 27 -0.20 4.11 8.35
N GLY A 28 0.55 3.07 7.99
CA GLY A 28 0.51 2.47 6.66
C GLY A 28 -0.88 1.99 6.26
N ASP A 29 -1.56 1.26 7.14
CA ASP A 29 -2.94 0.80 6.94
C ASP A 29 -3.90 1.98 6.72
N PHE A 30 -3.81 3.04 7.53
CA PHE A 30 -4.66 4.22 7.40
C PHE A 30 -4.48 4.94 6.06
N VAL A 31 -3.23 5.14 5.63
CA VAL A 31 -2.94 5.73 4.31
C VAL A 31 -3.48 4.84 3.19
N LYS A 32 -3.31 3.53 3.31
CA LYS A 32 -3.81 2.56 2.33
C LYS A 32 -5.33 2.64 2.19
N THR A 33 -6.07 2.69 3.30
CA THR A 33 -7.52 2.90 3.31
C THR A 33 -7.92 4.19 2.59
N ILE A 34 -7.23 5.31 2.83
CA ILE A 34 -7.51 6.57 2.12
C ILE A 34 -7.35 6.39 0.60
N VAL A 35 -6.29 5.71 0.16
CA VAL A 35 -6.05 5.50 -1.27
C VAL A 35 -7.07 4.54 -1.87
N GLU A 36 -7.26 3.38 -1.28
CA GLU A 36 -8.13 2.32 -1.81
C GLU A 36 -9.61 2.71 -1.77
N ASP A 37 -10.07 3.34 -0.69
CA ASP A 37 -11.49 3.61 -0.47
C ASP A 37 -11.94 4.98 -0.96
N LEU A 38 -11.04 5.97 -1.05
CA LEU A 38 -11.38 7.31 -1.52
C LEU A 38 -10.77 7.59 -2.89
N VAL A 39 -9.44 7.46 -3.04
CA VAL A 39 -8.75 7.92 -4.24
C VAL A 39 -9.02 7.00 -5.44
N THR A 40 -8.92 5.69 -5.28
CA THR A 40 -9.12 4.71 -6.35
C THR A 40 -10.54 4.77 -6.96
N PRO A 41 -11.65 4.71 -6.20
CA PRO A 41 -12.98 4.79 -6.81
C PRO A 41 -13.26 6.15 -7.49
N LEU A 42 -12.73 7.25 -6.96
CA LEU A 42 -12.96 8.58 -7.53
C LEU A 42 -12.13 8.86 -8.79
N PHE A 43 -10.87 8.43 -8.82
CA PHE A 43 -9.95 8.74 -9.92
C PHE A 43 -9.77 7.57 -10.89
N PHE A 44 -9.70 6.34 -10.37
CA PHE A 44 -9.41 5.16 -11.17
C PHE A 44 -10.63 4.52 -11.83
N ALA A 45 -11.77 4.40 -11.15
CA ALA A 45 -12.97 3.84 -11.78
C ALA A 45 -13.41 4.59 -13.07
N PRO A 46 -13.38 5.95 -13.13
CA PRO A 46 -13.65 6.66 -14.37
C PRO A 46 -12.48 6.62 -15.36
N LEU A 47 -11.22 6.53 -14.87
CA LEU A 47 -10.04 6.44 -15.73
C LEU A 47 -9.93 5.08 -16.41
N PHE A 48 -10.15 3.97 -15.71
CA PHE A 48 -10.18 2.60 -16.27
C PHE A 48 -11.23 2.47 -17.39
N LYS A 49 -12.43 3.04 -17.19
CA LYS A 49 -13.48 3.14 -18.21
C LYS A 49 -13.06 4.00 -19.41
N LYS A 50 -12.40 5.14 -19.18
CA LYS A 50 -11.92 6.04 -20.27
C LYS A 50 -10.74 5.46 -21.05
N LEU A 51 -9.82 4.77 -20.36
CA LEU A 51 -8.61 4.19 -20.94
C LEU A 51 -8.88 2.83 -21.61
N LYS A 52 -10.11 2.31 -21.56
CA LYS A 52 -10.50 0.99 -22.06
C LYS A 52 -9.59 -0.12 -21.52
N ILE A 53 -9.17 -0.04 -20.26
CA ILE A 53 -8.36 -1.08 -19.62
C ILE A 53 -9.17 -2.38 -19.44
N ASP A 54 -10.50 -2.30 -19.42
CA ASP A 54 -11.39 -3.45 -19.60
C ASP A 54 -11.05 -4.26 -20.88
N LYS A 55 -10.51 -3.61 -21.91
CA LYS A 55 -10.04 -4.25 -23.15
C LYS A 55 -8.61 -4.78 -23.09
N LEU A 56 -7.83 -4.42 -22.06
CA LEU A 56 -6.53 -5.01 -21.79
C LEU A 56 -6.66 -6.36 -21.07
N GLU A 57 -7.67 -6.52 -20.22
CA GLU A 57 -8.04 -7.84 -19.68
C GLU A 57 -8.54 -8.79 -20.79
N ASP A 58 -9.19 -8.24 -21.82
CA ASP A 58 -9.67 -8.97 -23.00
C ASP A 58 -8.62 -9.17 -24.11
N LEU A 59 -7.40 -8.64 -23.95
CA LEU A 59 -6.29 -8.88 -24.88
C LEU A 59 -5.65 -10.25 -24.61
N SER A 60 -6.38 -11.30 -24.99
CA SER A 60 -5.85 -12.65 -25.17
C SER A 60 -5.27 -12.76 -26.59
N ARG A 61 -3.94 -12.84 -26.70
CA ARG A 61 -3.27 -13.29 -27.92
C ARG A 61 -2.78 -14.71 -27.65
N HIS A 62 -3.44 -15.70 -28.23
CA HIS A 62 -3.14 -17.14 -28.06
C HIS A 62 -3.28 -17.69 -26.63
N GLY A 63 -4.35 -17.33 -25.89
CA GLY A 63 -4.73 -18.03 -24.66
C GLY A 63 -3.86 -17.74 -23.42
N VAL A 64 -2.86 -16.86 -23.53
CA VAL A 64 -2.05 -16.40 -22.39
C VAL A 64 -2.49 -15.00 -21.97
N LEU A 65 -2.95 -14.88 -20.72
CA LEU A 65 -3.47 -13.66 -20.09
C LEU A 65 -2.37 -12.63 -19.74
N TYR A 66 -1.48 -12.31 -20.69
CA TYR A 66 -0.44 -11.30 -20.50
C TYR A 66 -1.03 -9.93 -20.14
N GLY A 67 -2.19 -9.59 -20.69
CA GLY A 67 -2.89 -8.34 -20.42
C GLY A 67 -3.33 -8.20 -18.96
N LYS A 68 -3.73 -9.29 -18.30
CA LYS A 68 -4.17 -9.27 -16.90
C LYS A 68 -3.02 -9.09 -15.91
N ALA A 69 -1.89 -9.74 -16.17
CA ALA A 69 -0.69 -9.55 -15.35
C ALA A 69 -0.15 -8.12 -15.49
N LEU A 70 -0.11 -7.59 -16.71
CA LEU A 70 0.32 -6.22 -16.97
C LEU A 70 -0.63 -5.17 -16.37
N ALA A 71 -1.95 -5.38 -16.49
CA ALA A 71 -2.96 -4.50 -15.88
C ALA A 71 -2.80 -4.42 -14.36
N ARG A 72 -2.59 -5.57 -13.69
CA ARG A 72 -2.33 -5.61 -12.24
C ARG A 72 -1.03 -4.93 -11.85
N LEU A 73 0.02 -5.06 -12.66
CA LEU A 73 1.29 -4.39 -12.40
C LEU A 73 1.13 -2.86 -12.50
N ILE A 74 0.39 -2.38 -13.51
CA ILE A 74 0.10 -0.96 -13.69
C ILE A 74 -0.74 -0.43 -12.52
N ASP A 75 -1.80 -1.15 -12.14
CA ASP A 75 -2.65 -0.82 -10.99
C ASP A 75 -1.85 -0.74 -9.68
N PHE A 76 -0.96 -1.70 -9.44
CA PHE A 76 -0.05 -1.69 -8.30
C PHE A 76 0.87 -0.46 -8.30
N LEU A 77 1.52 -0.17 -9.43
CA LEU A 77 2.46 0.95 -9.54
C LEU A 77 1.78 2.29 -9.27
N ILE A 78 0.56 2.47 -9.76
CA ILE A 78 -0.13 3.74 -9.57
C ILE A 78 -0.71 3.84 -8.16
N THR A 79 -1.25 2.75 -7.60
CA THR A 79 -1.68 2.73 -6.19
C THR A 79 -0.52 3.03 -5.25
N ALA A 80 0.66 2.43 -5.48
CA ALA A 80 1.88 2.74 -4.74
C ALA A 80 2.29 4.22 -4.87
N PHE A 81 2.15 4.80 -6.07
CA PHE A 81 2.41 6.22 -6.30
C PHE A 81 1.41 7.13 -5.57
N LEU A 82 0.13 6.77 -5.53
CA LEU A 82 -0.88 7.51 -4.79
C LEU A 82 -0.64 7.46 -3.29
N VAL A 83 -0.30 6.29 -2.75
CA VAL A 83 0.11 6.12 -1.34
C VAL A 83 1.30 7.01 -1.03
N PHE A 84 2.30 7.06 -1.91
CA PHE A 84 3.44 7.97 -1.76
C PHE A 84 3.03 9.44 -1.76
N LEU A 85 2.14 9.86 -2.66
CA LEU A 85 1.64 11.25 -2.69
C LEU A 85 0.88 11.60 -1.41
N VAL A 86 0.02 10.71 -0.93
CA VAL A 86 -0.71 10.92 0.34
C VAL A 86 0.28 11.08 1.49
N ILE A 87 1.25 10.18 1.65
CA ILE A 87 2.27 10.29 2.72
C ILE A 87 3.04 11.62 2.61
N LYS A 88 3.40 12.02 1.39
CA LYS A 88 4.15 13.26 1.11
C LYS A 88 3.34 14.52 1.39
N TYR A 89 2.06 14.57 1.02
CA TYR A 89 1.21 15.75 1.20
C TYR A 89 0.62 15.86 2.61
N PHE A 90 0.29 14.73 3.23
CA PHE A 90 -0.18 14.70 4.62
C PHE A 90 0.94 14.85 5.65
N GLY A 91 2.21 14.94 5.22
CA GLY A 91 3.32 15.32 6.09
C GLY A 91 3.57 14.34 7.23
N VAL A 92 3.30 13.04 7.01
CA VAL A 92 3.59 11.98 8.01
C VAL A 92 5.09 11.94 8.36
N VAL A 93 5.94 12.45 7.46
CA VAL A 93 7.31 12.85 7.77
C VAL A 93 7.35 14.36 7.97
N LYS A 94 7.24 14.81 9.22
CA LYS A 94 7.66 16.17 9.59
C LYS A 94 9.18 16.25 9.46
N LYS A 95 9.66 17.28 8.78
CA LYS A 95 11.07 17.67 8.79
C LYS A 95 11.48 18.13 10.20
#